data_AF-A0A3N5KNH4-F1
#
_entry.id   AF-A0A3N5KNH4-F1
#
_cell.length_a   1.000
_cell.length_b   1.000
_cell.length_c   1.000
_cell.angle_alpha   90.00
_cell.angle_beta   90.00
_cell.angle_gamma   90.00
#
_symmetry.space_group_name_H-M   'P 1'
#
loop_
_entity.id
_entity.type
_entity.pdbx_description
1 polymer ?
#
loop_
_entity_poly.entity_id
_entity_poly.type
_entity_poly.pdbx_seq_one_letter_code
_entity_poly.pdbx_strand_id
1 'polypeptide(L)'
;FLHADNLPVHGHYLRPGGAALVNGSGVAGADGVDADRLATLAGQPRAANLALLGYAAGKGVLFAGPDLFEETIRKNAPAKYLDQNLAAFRAGVDAAR
;
A
#
# COMPACT_ATOMS: atom_id res chain seq x y z
N PHE A 1 5.47 5.20 2.97
CA PHE A 1 4.05 5.06 3.37
C PHE A 1 3.76 6.06 4.46
N LEU A 2 2.65 6.77 4.36
CA LEU A 2 2.29 7.79 5.32
C LEU A 2 0.88 7.55 5.84
N HIS A 3 0.68 7.70 7.14
CA HIS A 3 -0.65 7.88 7.69
C HIS A 3 -1.16 9.30 7.34
N ALA A 4 -2.47 9.51 7.22
CA ALA A 4 -3.03 10.81 6.80
C ALA A 4 -2.59 11.96 7.70
N ASP A 5 -2.64 11.76 9.02
CA ASP A 5 -2.23 12.75 10.02
C ASP A 5 -0.78 13.20 9.90
N ASN A 6 0.06 12.41 9.23
CA ASN A 6 1.48 12.69 9.06
C ASN A 6 1.77 13.49 7.79
N LEU A 7 0.78 13.69 6.90
CA LEU A 7 0.96 14.40 5.63
C LEU A 7 1.37 15.87 5.81
N PRO A 8 0.78 16.64 6.74
CA PRO A 8 1.23 18.02 7.00
C PRO A 8 2.68 18.10 7.49
N VAL A 9 3.18 17.05 8.16
CA VAL A 9 4.52 17.01 8.73
C VAL A 9 5.56 16.65 7.67
N HIS A 10 5.29 15.67 6.80
CA HIS A 10 6.30 15.14 5.87
C HIS A 10 6.12 15.58 4.42
N GLY A 11 5.01 16.24 4.08
CA GLY A 11 4.71 16.63 2.70
C GLY A 11 5.80 17.50 2.07
N HIS A 12 6.48 18.33 2.86
CA HIS A 12 7.55 19.21 2.37
C HIS A 12 8.84 18.47 1.94
N TYR A 13 8.98 17.17 2.26
CA TYR A 13 10.09 16.34 1.75
C TYR A 13 9.85 15.81 0.34
N LEU A 14 8.63 15.91 -0.19
CA LEU A 14 8.34 15.47 -1.55
C LEU A 14 8.91 16.46 -2.56
N ARG A 15 9.69 15.93 -3.51
CA ARG A 15 10.08 16.70 -4.68
C ARG A 15 8.84 17.15 -5.47
N PRO A 16 8.92 18.25 -6.25
CA PRO A 16 7.88 18.59 -7.22
C PRO A 16 7.55 17.39 -8.13
N GLY A 17 6.27 17.07 -8.25
CA GLY A 17 5.79 15.89 -9.01
C GLY A 17 5.99 14.54 -8.31
N GLY A 18 6.40 14.52 -7.05
CA GLY A 18 6.39 13.30 -6.22
C GLY A 18 4.96 12.88 -5.85
N ALA A 19 4.77 11.58 -5.58
CA ALA A 19 3.49 11.03 -5.19
C ALA A 19 3.43 10.79 -3.66
N ALA A 20 2.32 11.21 -3.04
CA ALA A 20 1.98 10.87 -1.66
C ALA A 20 0.87 9.82 -1.68
N LEU A 21 1.14 8.66 -1.09
CA LEU A 21 0.16 7.59 -0.92
C LEU A 21 -0.13 7.40 0.56
N VAL A 22 -1.41 7.54 0.89
CA VAL A 22 -1.85 7.70 2.26
C VAL A 22 -2.81 6.56 2.63
N ASN A 23 -2.59 5.97 3.81
CA ASN A 23 -3.60 5.12 4.40
C ASN A 23 -4.73 6.01 4.96
N GLY A 24 -5.86 6.03 4.26
CA GLY A 24 -7.02 6.88 4.53
C GLY A 24 -7.75 7.26 3.24
N SER A 25 -9.08 7.33 3.29
CA SER A 25 -9.92 7.75 2.17
C SER A 25 -10.16 9.26 2.17
N GLY A 26 -10.20 9.90 0.99
CA GLY A 26 -10.61 11.29 0.84
C GLY A 26 -9.59 12.34 1.31
N VAL A 27 -8.30 11.99 1.30
CA VAL A 27 -7.22 12.88 1.71
C VAL A 27 -6.97 13.93 0.62
N ALA A 28 -7.27 15.20 0.91
CA ALA A 28 -7.10 16.28 -0.06
C ALA A 28 -5.62 16.42 -0.48
N GLY A 29 -5.36 16.39 -1.79
CA GLY A 29 -4.01 16.53 -2.36
C GLY A 29 -3.15 15.26 -2.31
N ALA A 30 -3.70 14.11 -1.94
CA ALA A 30 -2.99 12.82 -1.99
C ALA A 30 -3.90 11.70 -2.50
N ASP A 31 -3.29 10.67 -3.08
CA ASP A 31 -3.99 9.43 -3.38
C ASP A 31 -4.14 8.62 -2.08
N GLY A 32 -5.36 8.19 -1.79
CA GLY A 32 -5.71 7.54 -0.52
C GLY A 32 -6.41 6.20 -0.71
N VAL A 33 -6.07 5.23 0.13
CA VAL A 33 -6.76 3.94 0.22
C VAL A 33 -6.91 3.55 1.69
N ASP A 34 -8.05 2.94 2.05
CA ASP A 34 -8.28 2.37 3.38
C ASP A 34 -7.58 1.00 3.48
N ALA A 35 -6.26 1.05 3.70
CA ALA A 35 -5.41 -0.13 3.73
C ALA A 35 -5.66 -1.01 4.96
N ASP A 36 -6.08 -0.41 6.09
CA ASP A 36 -6.45 -1.14 7.29
C ASP A 36 -7.68 -2.04 7.06
N ARG A 37 -8.70 -1.50 6.38
CA ARG A 37 -9.87 -2.30 6.00
C ARG A 37 -9.51 -3.40 5.02
N LEU A 38 -8.69 -3.12 4.00
CA LEU A 38 -8.26 -4.14 3.03
C LEU A 38 -7.50 -5.28 3.72
N ALA A 39 -6.56 -4.96 4.60
CA ALA A 39 -5.78 -5.94 5.35
C ALA A 39 -6.65 -6.76 6.32
N THR A 40 -7.63 -6.12 6.95
CA THR A 40 -8.61 -6.78 7.83
C THR A 40 -9.46 -7.78 7.04
N LEU A 41 -9.97 -7.40 5.88
CA LEU A 41 -10.74 -8.30 5.00
C LEU A 41 -9.89 -9.45 4.44
N ALA A 42 -8.58 -9.23 4.26
CA ALA A 42 -7.62 -10.27 3.89
C ALA A 42 -7.26 -11.22 5.05
N GLY A 43 -7.80 -11.02 6.26
CA GLY A 43 -7.54 -11.86 7.42
C GLY A 43 -6.19 -11.61 8.10
N GLN A 44 -5.49 -10.52 7.75
CA GLN A 44 -4.25 -10.09 8.40
C GLN A 44 -4.28 -8.58 8.62
N PRO A 45 -4.93 -8.09 9.70
CA PRO A 45 -4.99 -6.66 10.01
C PRO A 45 -3.62 -5.99 10.10
N ARG A 46 -2.57 -6.73 10.45
CA ARG A 46 -1.18 -6.21 10.52
C ARG A 46 -0.53 -6.00 9.16
N ALA A 47 -1.17 -6.39 8.05
CA ALA A 47 -0.66 -6.27 6.68
C ALA A 47 -1.16 -5.02 5.93
N ALA A 48 -1.64 -3.99 6.64
CA ALA A 48 -2.04 -2.72 6.02
C ALA A 48 -0.91 -2.09 5.19
N ASN A 49 0.35 -2.27 5.62
CA ASN A 49 1.51 -1.85 4.84
C ASN A 49 1.61 -2.55 3.47
N LEU A 50 1.23 -3.82 3.37
CA LEU A 50 1.23 -4.57 2.11
C LEU A 50 0.07 -4.16 1.22
N ALA A 51 -1.11 -3.92 1.79
CA ALA A 51 -2.22 -3.34 1.04
C ALA A 51 -1.87 -1.96 0.45
N LEU A 52 -1.25 -1.09 1.24
CA LEU A 52 -0.81 0.22 0.75
C LEU A 52 0.34 0.11 -0.28
N LEU A 53 1.24 -0.87 -0.12
CA LEU A 53 2.26 -1.19 -1.13
C LEU A 53 1.64 -1.67 -2.45
N GLY A 54 0.61 -2.53 -2.38
CA GLY A 54 -0.12 -3.00 -3.54
C GLY A 54 -0.80 -1.86 -4.29
N TYR A 55 -1.47 -0.97 -3.56
CA TYR A 55 -2.07 0.23 -4.13
C TYR A 55 -1.03 1.10 -4.85
N ALA A 56 0.13 1.30 -4.21
CA ALA A 56 1.25 2.03 -4.80
C ALA A 56 1.78 1.41 -6.09
N ALA A 57 1.94 0.08 -6.10
CA ALA A 57 2.37 -0.67 -7.27
C ALA A 57 1.34 -0.60 -8.40
N GLY A 58 0.04 -0.72 -8.08
CA GLY A 58 -1.05 -0.63 -9.06
C GLY A 58 -1.17 0.75 -9.70
N LYS A 59 -0.89 1.82 -8.94
CA LYS A 59 -0.84 3.21 -9.47
C LYS A 59 0.38 3.49 -10.35
N GLY A 60 1.36 2.57 -10.41
CA GLY A 60 2.56 2.73 -11.23
C GLY A 60 3.53 3.82 -10.74
N VAL A 61 3.44 4.24 -9.47
CA VAL A 61 4.29 5.30 -8.90
C VAL A 61 5.58 4.76 -8.26
N LEU A 62 5.72 3.44 -8.20
CA LEU A 62 6.91 2.76 -7.71
C LEU A 62 7.89 2.41 -8.83
N PHE A 63 9.11 2.07 -8.47
CA PHE A 63 10.18 1.68 -9.40
C PHE A 63 9.95 0.31 -10.09
N ALA A 64 8.95 -0.45 -9.67
CA ALA A 64 8.63 -1.78 -10.18
C ALA A 64 7.12 -2.04 -10.19
N GLY A 65 6.70 -3.03 -10.98
CA GLY A 65 5.31 -3.44 -11.09
C GLY A 65 4.86 -4.44 -10.01
N PRO A 66 3.55 -4.72 -9.94
CA PRO A 66 2.99 -5.64 -8.95
C PRO A 66 3.63 -7.03 -8.90
N ASP A 67 3.99 -7.59 -10.06
CA ASP A 67 4.54 -8.95 -10.17
C ASP A 67 5.86 -9.12 -9.40
N LEU A 68 6.77 -8.13 -9.49
CA LEU A 68 8.06 -8.19 -8.79
C LEU A 68 7.88 -8.08 -7.28
N PHE A 69 6.94 -7.25 -6.82
CA PHE A 69 6.63 -7.16 -5.40
C PHE A 69 5.98 -8.44 -4.89
N GLU A 70 5.09 -9.08 -5.66
CA GLU A 70 4.49 -10.34 -5.29
C GLU A 70 5.55 -11.45 -5.12
N GLU A 71 6.48 -11.56 -6.07
CA GLU A 71 7.61 -12.49 -5.99
C GLU A 71 8.46 -12.22 -4.73
N THR A 72 8.72 -10.96 -4.43
CA THR A 72 9.48 -10.56 -3.24
C THR A 72 8.75 -10.94 -1.95
N ILE A 73 7.43 -10.76 -1.89
CA ILE A 73 6.61 -11.18 -0.75
C ILE A 73 6.69 -12.69 -0.56
N ARG A 74 6.62 -13.49 -1.64
CA ARG A 74 6.76 -14.95 -1.57
C ARG A 74 8.10 -15.41 -0.99
N LYS A 75 9.18 -14.68 -1.29
CA LYS A 75 10.53 -14.99 -0.80
C LYS A 75 10.76 -14.60 0.66
N ASN A 76 10.11 -13.55 1.15
CA ASN A 76 10.43 -12.93 2.44
C ASN A 76 9.36 -13.14 3.52
N ALA A 77 8.10 -13.38 3.14
CA ALA A 77 7.03 -13.54 4.12
C ALA A 77 7.15 -14.88 4.85
N PRO A 78 6.91 -14.94 6.17
CA PRO A 78 6.78 -16.20 6.88
C PRO A 78 5.66 -17.04 6.28
N ALA A 79 5.91 -18.34 6.05
CA ALA A 79 4.94 -19.24 5.42
C ALA A 79 3.54 -19.20 6.07
N LYS A 80 3.48 -19.04 7.39
CA LYS A 80 2.23 -18.94 8.17
C LYS A 80 1.32 -17.77 7.74
N TYR A 81 1.90 -16.69 7.20
CA TYR A 81 1.16 -15.47 6.84
C TYR A 81 1.22 -15.17 5.34
N LEU A 82 1.81 -16.06 4.54
CA LEU A 82 2.07 -15.79 3.13
C LEU A 82 0.78 -15.50 2.36
N ASP A 83 -0.24 -16.34 2.54
CA ASP A 83 -1.50 -16.21 1.79
C ASP A 83 -2.24 -14.93 2.17
N GLN A 84 -2.34 -14.60 3.46
CA GLN A 84 -3.01 -13.37 3.89
C GLN A 84 -2.21 -12.12 3.49
N ASN A 85 -0.88 -12.19 3.52
CA ASN A 85 -0.01 -11.09 3.07
C ASN A 85 -0.17 -10.82 1.57
N LEU A 86 -0.22 -11.89 0.75
CA LEU A 86 -0.48 -11.79 -0.68
C LEU A 86 -1.89 -11.28 -0.97
N ALA A 87 -2.89 -11.75 -0.22
CA ALA A 87 -4.26 -11.28 -0.35
C ALA A 87 -4.37 -9.78 -0.02
N ALA A 88 -3.73 -9.31 1.05
CA ALA A 88 -3.70 -7.89 1.40
C ALA A 88 -3.02 -7.06 0.29
N PHE A 89 -1.87 -7.50 -0.21
CA PHE A 89 -1.17 -6.84 -1.32
C PHE A 89 -2.04 -6.74 -2.58
N ARG A 90 -2.63 -7.86 -3.02
CA ARG A 90 -3.49 -7.91 -4.22
C ARG A 90 -4.73 -7.04 -4.07
N ALA A 91 -5.36 -7.04 -2.90
CA ALA A 91 -6.49 -6.14 -2.62
C ALA A 91 -6.10 -4.65 -2.78
N GLY A 92 -4.86 -4.30 -2.42
CA GLY A 92 -4.29 -2.98 -2.70
C GLY A 92 -4.16 -2.70 -4.20
N VAL A 93 -3.59 -3.64 -4.97
CA VAL A 93 -3.42 -3.51 -6.42
C VAL A 93 -4.77 -3.33 -7.12
N ASP A 94 -5.78 -4.08 -6.71
CA ASP A 94 -7.13 -4.00 -7.28
C ASP A 94 -7.79 -2.66 -6.95
N ALA A 95 -7.57 -2.12 -5.75
CA ALA A 95 -8.09 -0.82 -5.34
C ALA A 95 -7.45 0.38 -6.08
N ALA A 96 -6.36 0.17 -6.83
CA ALA A 96 -5.71 1.21 -7.63
C ALA A 96 -6.34 1.43 -9.02
N ARG A 97 -7.26 0.55 -9.43
CA ARG A 97 -7.98 0.60 -10.71
C ARG A 97 -9.24 1.43 -10.60
#